data_AF-A0A484AWM4-F1
#
_entry.id   AF-A0A484AWM4-F1
#
_cell.length_a   1.000
_cell.length_b   1.000
_cell.length_c   1.000
_cell.angle_alpha   90.00
_cell.angle_beta   90.00
_cell.angle_gamma   90.00
#
_symmetry.space_group_name_H-M   'P 1'
#
loop_
_entity.id
_entity.type
_entity.pdbx_description
1 polymer ?
#
loop_
_entity_poly.entity_id
_entity_poly.type
_entity_poly.pdbx_seq_one_letter_code
_entity_poly.pdbx_strand_id
1 'polypeptide(L)'
;MFVLAELKDNVRIAPDHFNLKLVDAVRDEIDRKLANKVLLNVGLCIAMKEIVSLKDSIILPGDGASHTEVLFRYVVFRPMVGTVMTGKIRNCSREGVNVTLGFFDDILIPHAALQHPSRFDEAEQAWVWEYPLEDGGKHDLFMDVGEPIKFRVSREIFEETSPIGPPKAEGQQSQNASSSTTAAAATAAQEVKTPYKIIGAINESGLGVLSWWDQQGKEEEQEVEDGEDNTEYENDDDGEGACEE
;
A
#
# COMPACT_ATOMS: atom_id res chain seq x y z
N MET A 1 7.09 -6.79 -2.67
CA MET A 1 5.70 -6.27 -2.53
C MET A 1 4.65 -7.20 -3.17
N PHE A 2 4.94 -7.83 -4.31
CA PHE A 2 4.02 -8.81 -4.92
C PHE A 2 4.47 -10.25 -4.65
N VAL A 3 3.50 -11.15 -4.53
CA VAL A 3 3.70 -12.60 -4.38
C VAL A 3 2.89 -13.34 -5.44
N LEU A 4 3.35 -14.53 -5.82
CA LEU A 4 2.58 -15.45 -6.65
C LEU A 4 1.79 -16.38 -5.73
N ALA A 5 0.46 -16.31 -5.83
CA ALA A 5 -0.44 -17.22 -5.11
C ALA A 5 -0.90 -18.33 -6.06
N GLU A 6 -0.72 -19.59 -5.66
CA GLU A 6 -1.30 -20.73 -6.36
C GLU A 6 -2.74 -20.93 -5.87
N LEU A 7 -3.69 -20.79 -6.79
CA LEU A 7 -5.12 -20.86 -6.51
C LEU A 7 -5.76 -21.95 -7.36
N LYS A 8 -6.77 -22.60 -6.77
CA LYS A 8 -7.60 -23.61 -7.40
C LYS A 8 -9.02 -23.09 -7.45
N ASP A 9 -9.62 -23.08 -8.64
CA ASP A 9 -11.00 -22.63 -8.83
C ASP A 9 -11.73 -23.50 -9.86
N ASN A 10 -13.07 -23.51 -9.77
CA ASN A 10 -13.94 -24.07 -10.80
C ASN A 10 -14.56 -22.92 -11.59
N VAL A 11 -14.17 -22.83 -12.87
CA VAL A 11 -14.57 -21.74 -13.76
C VAL A 11 -15.74 -22.21 -14.61
N ARG A 12 -16.83 -21.46 -14.56
CA ARG A 12 -18.01 -21.67 -15.40
C ARG A 12 -17.89 -20.81 -16.66
N ILE A 13 -17.83 -21.45 -17.82
CA ILE A 13 -17.72 -20.78 -19.12
C ILE A 13 -19.06 -20.87 -19.85
N ALA A 14 -19.63 -19.70 -20.15
CA ALA A 14 -20.90 -19.62 -20.86
C ALA A 14 -20.78 -20.17 -22.30
N PRO A 15 -21.84 -20.77 -22.87
CA PRO A 15 -21.84 -21.28 -24.25
C PRO A 15 -21.48 -20.24 -25.30
N ASP A 16 -21.80 -18.97 -25.04
CA ASP A 16 -21.51 -17.84 -25.92
C ASP A 16 -20.00 -17.64 -26.13
N HIS A 17 -19.17 -18.09 -25.17
CA HIS A 17 -17.72 -18.00 -25.23
C HIS A 17 -17.04 -19.28 -25.78
N PHE A 18 -17.80 -20.26 -26.27
CA PHE A 18 -17.24 -21.50 -26.85
C PHE A 18 -16.55 -21.30 -28.20
N ASN A 19 -16.74 -20.13 -28.83
CA ASN A 19 -16.00 -19.71 -30.01
C ASN A 19 -14.56 -19.30 -29.70
N LEU A 20 -14.24 -18.98 -28.44
CA LEU A 20 -12.90 -18.61 -27.99
C LEU A 20 -12.09 -19.86 -27.65
N LYS A 21 -10.76 -19.73 -27.62
CA LYS A 21 -9.90 -20.79 -27.10
C LYS A 21 -10.16 -20.94 -25.61
N LEU A 22 -10.24 -22.19 -25.14
CA LEU A 22 -10.55 -22.50 -23.74
C LEU A 22 -9.62 -21.77 -22.75
N VAL A 23 -8.33 -21.68 -23.07
CA VAL A 23 -7.32 -20.97 -22.25
C VAL A 23 -7.65 -19.48 -22.11
N ASP A 24 -8.05 -18.83 -23.21
CA ASP A 24 -8.37 -17.41 -23.23
C ASP A 24 -9.69 -17.15 -22.48
N ALA A 25 -10.71 -17.99 -22.72
CA ALA A 25 -12.00 -17.91 -22.01
C ALA A 25 -11.84 -18.12 -20.49
N VAL A 26 -11.01 -19.08 -20.08
CA VAL A 26 -10.70 -19.32 -18.66
C VAL A 26 -9.97 -18.13 -18.04
N ARG A 27 -9.01 -17.56 -18.76
CA ARG A 27 -8.25 -16.39 -18.30
C ARG A 27 -9.17 -15.20 -18.05
N ASP A 28 -10.03 -14.89 -19.02
CA ASP A 28 -10.96 -13.77 -18.95
C ASP A 28 -11.96 -13.93 -17.80
N GLU A 29 -12.47 -15.14 -17.59
CA GLU A 29 -13.38 -15.44 -16.49
C GLU A 29 -12.72 -15.34 -15.11
N ILE A 30 -11.48 -15.83 -14.97
CA ILE A 30 -10.73 -15.71 -13.72
C ILE A 30 -10.37 -14.25 -13.42
N ASP A 31 -9.87 -13.50 -14.42
CA ASP A 31 -9.55 -12.09 -14.25
C ASP A 31 -10.83 -11.30 -13.91
N ARG A 32 -11.96 -11.57 -14.55
CA ARG A 32 -13.26 -10.97 -14.20
C ARG A 32 -13.68 -11.28 -12.76
N LYS A 33 -13.40 -12.50 -12.27
CA LYS A 33 -13.77 -12.95 -10.94
C LYS A 33 -12.85 -12.41 -9.85
N LEU A 34 -11.54 -12.29 -10.10
CA LEU A 34 -10.54 -12.01 -9.07
C LEU A 34 -9.87 -10.63 -9.19
N ALA A 35 -9.88 -9.97 -10.35
CA ALA A 35 -9.23 -8.67 -10.50
C ALA A 35 -9.80 -7.64 -9.51
N ASN A 36 -8.89 -6.95 -8.83
CA ASN A 36 -9.19 -5.94 -7.82
C ASN A 36 -10.06 -6.44 -6.65
N LYS A 37 -10.02 -7.74 -6.36
CA LYS A 37 -10.64 -8.32 -5.16
C LYS A 37 -9.59 -8.68 -4.12
N VAL A 38 -9.95 -8.48 -2.86
CA VAL A 38 -9.15 -8.91 -1.72
C VAL A 38 -9.57 -10.32 -1.34
N LEU A 39 -8.61 -11.24 -1.36
CA LEU A 39 -8.77 -12.59 -0.82
C LEU A 39 -8.22 -12.63 0.60
N LEU A 40 -9.04 -13.16 1.52
CA LEU A 40 -8.68 -13.28 2.93
C LEU A 40 -7.41 -14.14 3.08
N ASN A 41 -6.45 -13.67 3.89
CA ASN A 41 -5.15 -14.31 4.13
C ASN A 41 -4.25 -14.47 2.89
N VAL A 42 -4.62 -13.90 1.74
CA VAL A 42 -3.85 -13.97 0.49
C VAL A 42 -3.41 -12.57 0.05
N GLY A 43 -4.31 -11.59 0.01
CA GLY A 43 -4.01 -10.20 -0.36
C GLY A 43 -4.89 -9.67 -1.50
N LEU A 44 -4.49 -8.54 -2.09
CA LEU A 44 -5.20 -7.92 -3.21
C LEU A 44 -4.78 -8.54 -4.54
N CYS A 45 -5.74 -9.15 -5.25
CA CYS A 45 -5.53 -9.75 -6.56
C CYS A 45 -5.36 -8.69 -7.66
N ILE A 46 -4.24 -8.73 -8.39
CA ILE A 46 -3.95 -7.83 -9.51
C ILE A 46 -4.34 -8.48 -10.84
N ALA A 47 -3.57 -9.49 -11.29
CA ALA A 47 -3.76 -10.13 -12.59
C ALA A 47 -3.28 -11.59 -12.60
N MET A 48 -3.85 -12.42 -13.48
CA MET A 48 -3.37 -13.78 -13.69
C MET A 48 -1.97 -13.78 -14.33
N LYS A 49 -1.06 -14.59 -13.76
CA LYS A 49 0.25 -14.86 -14.37
C LYS A 49 0.15 -15.95 -15.41
N GLU A 50 -0.25 -17.15 -15.00
CA GLU A 50 -0.31 -18.34 -15.85
C GLU A 50 -1.25 -19.41 -15.28
N ILE A 51 -1.62 -20.36 -16.15
CA ILE A 51 -2.37 -21.56 -15.80
C ILE A 51 -1.38 -22.72 -15.65
N VAL A 52 -1.38 -23.38 -14.50
CA VAL A 52 -0.49 -24.52 -14.19
C VAL A 52 -1.10 -25.82 -14.70
N SER A 53 -2.40 -26.00 -14.48
CA SER A 53 -3.12 -27.22 -14.85
C SER A 53 -4.56 -26.88 -15.19
N LEU A 54 -5.05 -27.52 -16.24
CA LEU A 54 -6.42 -27.41 -16.72
C LEU A 54 -6.99 -28.82 -16.84
N LYS A 55 -8.06 -29.10 -16.10
CA LYS A 55 -8.73 -30.40 -16.12
C LYS A 55 -9.79 -30.47 -17.22
N ASP A 56 -10.35 -31.66 -17.39
CA ASP A 56 -11.45 -31.89 -18.32
C ASP A 56 -12.66 -31.00 -17.98
N SER A 57 -13.29 -30.49 -19.04
CA SER A 57 -14.46 -29.62 -18.93
C SER A 57 -15.73 -30.46 -18.91
N ILE A 58 -16.54 -30.33 -17.87
CA ILE A 58 -17.79 -31.08 -17.70
C ILE A 58 -19.00 -30.17 -17.91
N ILE A 59 -20.05 -30.71 -18.52
CA ILE A 59 -21.35 -30.03 -18.65
C ILE A 59 -22.30 -30.69 -17.66
N LEU A 60 -22.90 -29.88 -16.78
CA LEU A 60 -23.83 -30.36 -15.77
C LEU A 60 -25.23 -30.51 -16.38
N PRO A 61 -26.00 -31.55 -16.01
CA PRO A 61 -27.38 -31.67 -16.50
C PRO A 61 -28.22 -30.49 -16.01
N GLY A 62 -28.78 -29.72 -16.94
CA GLY A 62 -29.60 -28.53 -16.65
C GLY A 62 -28.87 -27.19 -16.79
N ASP A 63 -27.55 -27.16 -16.97
CA ASP A 63 -26.79 -25.96 -17.34
C ASP A 63 -25.96 -26.26 -18.60
N GLY A 64 -26.16 -25.48 -19.66
CA GLY A 64 -25.41 -25.63 -20.90
C GLY A 64 -23.95 -25.18 -20.80
N ALA A 65 -23.55 -24.52 -19.70
CA ALA A 65 -22.19 -24.04 -19.50
C ALA A 65 -21.19 -25.17 -19.21
N SER A 66 -19.96 -25.00 -19.68
CA SER A 66 -18.86 -25.88 -19.32
C SER A 66 -18.25 -25.45 -17.98
N HIS A 67 -17.98 -26.43 -17.13
CA HIS A 67 -17.33 -26.24 -15.83
C HIS A 67 -15.96 -26.88 -15.90
N THR A 68 -14.92 -26.06 -15.73
CA THR A 68 -13.53 -26.49 -15.84
C THR A 68 -12.82 -26.22 -14.51
N GLU A 69 -12.21 -27.24 -13.93
CA GLU A 69 -11.35 -27.08 -12.76
C GLU A 69 -9.95 -26.64 -13.21
N VAL A 70 -9.48 -25.53 -12.66
CA VAL A 70 -8.23 -24.87 -13.09
C VAL A 70 -7.35 -24.61 -11.87
N LEU A 71 -6.07 -24.95 -11.99
CA LEU A 71 -5.02 -24.54 -11.07
C LEU A 71 -4.17 -23.48 -11.77
N PHE A 72 -4.02 -22.31 -11.15
CA PHE A 72 -3.34 -21.17 -11.76
C PHE A 72 -2.53 -20.38 -10.74
N ARG A 73 -1.55 -19.61 -11.25
CA ARG A 73 -0.75 -18.67 -10.46
C ARG A 73 -1.25 -17.25 -10.70
N TYR A 74 -1.59 -16.56 -9.62
CA TYR A 74 -2.11 -15.20 -9.65
C TYR A 74 -1.12 -14.22 -9.00
N VAL A 75 -0.95 -13.05 -9.59
CA VAL A 75 -0.14 -11.98 -9.00
C VAL A 75 -0.97 -11.26 -7.95
N VAL A 76 -0.52 -11.33 -6.71
CA VAL A 76 -1.20 -10.75 -5.55
C VAL A 76 -0.30 -9.72 -4.89
N PHE A 77 -0.88 -8.57 -4.57
CA PHE A 77 -0.25 -7.57 -3.72
C PHE A 77 -0.40 -7.98 -2.26
N ARG A 78 0.74 -8.36 -1.67
CA ARG A 78 0.89 -8.68 -0.26
C ARG A 78 2.32 -8.36 0.15
N PRO A 79 2.60 -7.12 0.58
CA PRO A 79 3.95 -6.77 1.01
C PRO A 79 4.31 -7.50 2.30
N MET A 80 5.55 -8.00 2.36
CA MET A 80 6.04 -8.68 3.56
C MET A 80 6.31 -7.67 4.67
N VAL A 81 6.06 -8.09 5.91
CA VAL A 81 6.46 -7.32 7.09
C VAL A 81 7.96 -7.02 7.03
N GLY A 82 8.30 -5.77 7.28
CA GLY A 82 9.65 -5.23 7.21
C GLY A 82 10.06 -4.67 5.85
N THR A 83 9.27 -4.87 4.79
CA THR A 83 9.57 -4.31 3.46
C THR A 83 9.43 -2.79 3.49
N VAL A 84 10.40 -2.07 2.93
CA VAL A 84 10.33 -0.62 2.73
C VAL A 84 9.67 -0.33 1.38
N MET A 85 8.72 0.59 1.37
CA MET A 85 7.93 0.98 0.21
C MET A 85 7.84 2.51 0.11
N THR A 86 7.68 3.01 -1.11
CA THR A 86 7.44 4.43 -1.36
C THR A 86 6.01 4.61 -1.85
N GLY A 87 5.27 5.50 -1.23
CA GLY A 87 3.91 5.89 -1.61
C GLY A 87 3.75 7.40 -1.58
N LYS A 88 2.52 7.89 -1.76
CA LYS A 88 2.18 9.31 -1.63
C LYS A 88 1.25 9.52 -0.46
N ILE A 89 1.40 10.62 0.26
CA ILE A 89 0.47 10.97 1.33
C ILE A 89 -0.88 11.32 0.71
N ARG A 90 -1.94 10.63 1.13
CA ARG A 90 -3.32 10.86 0.66
C ARG A 90 -4.02 11.91 1.52
N ASN A 91 -3.94 11.72 2.83
CA ASN A 91 -4.40 12.66 3.84
C ASN A 91 -3.69 12.36 5.16
N CYS A 92 -3.80 13.31 6.08
CA CYS A 92 -3.30 13.19 7.43
C CYS A 92 -4.49 13.37 8.38
N SER A 93 -4.56 12.54 9.40
CA SER A 93 -5.61 12.56 10.42
C SER A 93 -4.98 12.46 11.81
N ARG A 94 -5.78 12.68 12.86
CA ARG A 94 -5.31 12.52 14.24
C ARG A 94 -4.91 11.07 14.56
N GLU A 95 -5.45 10.07 13.86
CA GLU A 95 -5.05 8.67 14.02
C GLU A 95 -3.62 8.44 13.48
N GLY A 96 -3.29 9.13 12.38
CA GLY A 96 -2.00 9.04 11.71
C GLY A 96 -2.03 9.52 10.27
N VAL A 97 -1.05 9.09 9.48
CA VAL A 97 -0.88 9.47 8.07
C VAL A 97 -1.42 8.35 7.17
N ASN A 98 -2.31 8.68 6.24
CA ASN A 98 -2.82 7.74 5.24
C ASN A 98 -2.01 7.87 3.96
N VAL A 99 -1.56 6.72 3.44
CA VAL A 99 -0.70 6.65 2.26
C VAL A 99 -1.40 5.91 1.14
N THR A 100 -1.24 6.39 -0.09
CA THR A 100 -1.71 5.74 -1.31
C THR A 100 -0.54 5.26 -2.17
N LEU A 101 -0.71 4.10 -2.80
CA LEU A 101 0.17 3.57 -3.84
C LEU A 101 -0.45 3.73 -5.25
N GLY A 102 -1.59 4.41 -5.35
CA GLY A 102 -2.38 4.57 -6.57
C GLY A 102 -3.41 3.45 -6.79
N PHE A 103 -3.01 2.18 -6.70
CA PHE A 103 -3.93 1.04 -6.80
C PHE A 103 -4.43 0.52 -5.45
N PHE A 104 -3.82 0.99 -4.34
CA PHE A 104 -4.16 0.60 -2.97
C PHE A 104 -4.04 1.82 -2.05
N ASP A 105 -5.11 2.09 -1.30
CA ASP A 105 -5.28 3.32 -0.49
C ASP A 105 -5.35 3.05 1.02
N ASP A 106 -5.58 1.81 1.44
CA ASP A 106 -5.80 1.44 2.84
C ASP A 106 -4.48 1.18 3.61
N ILE A 107 -3.56 2.14 3.52
CA ILE A 107 -2.29 2.14 4.26
C ILE A 107 -2.33 3.24 5.31
N LEU A 108 -2.14 2.86 6.57
CA LEU A 108 -2.12 3.79 7.70
C LEU A 108 -0.79 3.71 8.45
N ILE A 109 -0.17 4.86 8.67
CA ILE A 109 0.97 5.00 9.58
C ILE A 109 0.44 5.65 10.86
N PRO A 110 0.24 4.90 11.95
CA PRO A 110 -0.32 5.45 13.18
C PRO A 110 0.66 6.42 13.83
N HIS A 111 0.13 7.39 14.58
CA HIS A 111 0.94 8.39 15.28
C HIS A 111 2.04 7.78 16.16
N ALA A 112 1.78 6.64 16.80
CA ALA A 112 2.75 5.93 17.63
C ALA A 112 3.99 5.40 16.86
N ALA A 113 3.87 5.26 15.53
CA ALA A 113 4.93 4.80 14.64
C ALA A 113 5.51 5.92 13.77
N LEU A 114 5.22 7.18 14.12
CA LEU A 114 5.86 8.35 13.54
C LEU A 114 7.22 8.62 14.20
N GLN A 115 7.99 9.51 13.59
CA GLN A 115 9.24 9.99 14.16
C GLN A 115 8.96 10.83 15.41
N HIS A 116 9.85 10.73 16.39
CA HIS A 116 9.74 11.46 17.65
C HIS A 116 10.84 12.54 17.68
N PRO A 117 10.52 13.78 18.09
CA PRO A 117 9.20 14.31 18.49
C PRO A 117 8.33 14.76 17.30
N SER A 118 7.06 14.35 17.24
CA SER A 118 6.09 14.82 16.23
C SER A 118 4.82 15.37 16.87
N ARG A 119 4.19 16.34 16.19
CA ARG A 119 2.92 16.98 16.59
C ARG A 119 1.94 16.97 15.42
N PHE A 120 0.65 16.90 15.73
CA PHE A 120 -0.42 17.06 14.74
C PHE A 120 -0.93 18.49 14.76
N ASP A 121 -0.93 19.15 13.60
CA ASP A 121 -1.52 20.47 13.42
C ASP A 121 -2.94 20.35 12.86
N GLU A 122 -3.94 20.78 13.64
CA GLU A 122 -5.34 20.72 13.20
C GLU A 122 -5.68 21.77 12.15
N ALA A 123 -4.97 22.90 12.10
CA ALA A 123 -5.26 23.97 11.15
C ALA A 123 -4.85 23.56 9.73
N GLU A 124 -3.69 22.92 9.61
CA GLU A 124 -3.14 22.47 8.33
C GLU A 124 -3.52 21.01 8.00
N GLN A 125 -4.11 20.29 8.97
CA GLN A 125 -4.38 18.85 8.87
C GLN A 125 -3.12 18.08 8.44
N ALA A 126 -1.98 18.40 9.04
CA ALA A 126 -0.67 17.85 8.70
C ALA A 126 0.07 17.40 9.96
N TRP A 127 0.89 16.35 9.81
CA TRP A 127 1.83 15.94 10.85
C TRP A 127 3.14 16.69 10.67
N VAL A 128 3.67 17.23 11.76
CA VAL A 128 4.94 17.96 11.79
C VAL A 128 5.94 17.18 12.62
N TRP A 129 7.10 16.92 12.05
CA TRP A 129 8.25 16.37 12.76
C TRP A 129 9.16 17.52 13.21
N GLU A 130 9.36 17.67 14.52
CA GLU A 130 10.26 18.68 15.09
C GLU A 130 11.67 18.08 15.18
N TYR A 131 12.54 18.40 14.22
CA TYR A 131 13.94 17.96 14.26
C TYR A 131 14.76 18.92 15.15
N PRO A 132 15.35 18.45 16.26
CA PRO A 132 16.20 19.28 17.11
C PRO A 132 17.57 19.50 16.44
N LEU A 133 17.95 20.75 16.22
CA LEU A 133 19.30 21.11 15.76
C LEU A 133 20.24 21.26 16.97
N GLU A 134 21.53 20.99 16.75
CA GLU A 134 22.58 21.13 17.79
C GLU A 134 22.70 22.55 18.36
N ASP A 135 22.32 23.57 17.58
CA ASP A 135 22.34 24.99 17.99
C ASP A 135 21.10 25.41 18.83
N GLY A 136 20.32 24.45 19.32
CA GLY A 136 19.10 24.70 20.11
C GLY A 136 17.90 25.22 19.30
N GLY A 137 18.05 25.34 17.97
CA GLY A 137 16.96 25.57 17.03
C GLY A 137 16.10 24.31 16.81
N LYS A 138 14.86 24.51 16.35
CA LYS A 138 13.98 23.44 15.89
C LYS A 138 13.71 23.62 14.41
N HIS A 139 13.81 22.55 13.64
CA HIS A 139 13.38 22.54 12.25
C HIS A 139 12.08 21.75 12.14
N ASP A 140 11.01 22.46 11.79
CA ASP A 140 9.68 21.88 11.63
C ASP A 140 9.55 21.32 10.21
N LEU A 141 9.52 20.00 10.09
CA LEU A 141 9.35 19.28 8.83
C LEU A 141 7.90 18.82 8.68
N PHE A 142 7.21 19.42 7.71
CA PHE A 142 5.80 19.15 7.45
C PHE A 142 5.65 17.91 6.56
N MET A 143 4.59 17.13 6.82
CA MET A 143 4.17 16.03 5.97
C MET A 143 2.97 16.47 5.13
N ASP A 144 3.25 17.01 3.94
CA ASP A 144 2.23 17.57 3.07
C ASP A 144 1.50 16.50 2.25
N VAL A 145 0.24 16.80 1.93
CA VAL A 145 -0.58 15.91 1.10
C VAL A 145 -0.01 15.86 -0.32
N GLY A 146 0.11 14.63 -0.86
CA GLY A 146 0.63 14.37 -2.21
C GLY A 146 2.14 14.14 -2.26
N GLU A 147 2.86 14.41 -1.18
CA GLU A 147 4.30 14.25 -1.13
C GLU A 147 4.70 12.76 -1.08
N PRO A 148 5.78 12.35 -1.80
CA PRO A 148 6.26 10.98 -1.73
C PRO A 148 6.87 10.69 -0.36
N ILE A 149 6.40 9.62 0.29
CA ILE A 149 6.83 9.14 1.60
C ILE A 149 7.35 7.70 1.49
N LYS A 150 8.51 7.46 2.10
CA LYS A 150 9.11 6.14 2.27
C LYS A 150 8.74 5.59 3.63
N PHE A 151 8.09 4.45 3.68
CA PHE A 151 7.64 3.82 4.92
C PHE A 151 7.97 2.34 4.94
N ARG A 152 8.11 1.79 6.14
CA ARG A 152 8.32 0.36 6.35
C ARG A 152 7.01 -0.31 6.73
N VAL A 153 6.70 -1.43 6.11
CA VAL A 153 5.50 -2.21 6.46
C VAL A 153 5.72 -2.88 7.82
N SER A 154 4.90 -2.54 8.81
CA SER A 154 5.01 -3.10 10.17
C SER A 154 4.11 -4.32 10.36
N ARG A 155 2.85 -4.24 9.91
CA ARG A 155 1.91 -5.37 9.97
C ARG A 155 0.81 -5.25 8.92
N GLU A 156 0.19 -6.38 8.63
CA GLU A 156 -1.01 -6.49 7.80
C GLU A 156 -2.21 -6.93 8.64
N ILE A 157 -3.39 -6.41 8.32
CA ILE A 157 -4.65 -6.72 8.99
C ILE A 157 -5.64 -7.15 7.91
N PHE A 158 -6.18 -8.36 8.07
CA PHE A 158 -7.27 -8.88 7.25
C PHE A 158 -8.55 -8.87 8.07
N GLU A 159 -9.60 -8.29 7.51
CA GLU A 159 -10.90 -8.25 8.14
C GLU A 159 -11.92 -8.97 7.27
N GLU A 160 -12.59 -9.96 7.87
CA GLU A 160 -13.64 -10.69 7.16
C GLU A 160 -14.89 -9.81 7.05
N THR A 161 -15.29 -9.52 5.81
CA THR A 161 -16.46 -8.69 5.47
C THR A 161 -17.70 -9.53 5.14
N SER A 162 -17.70 -10.82 5.51
CA SER A 162 -18.85 -11.70 5.36
C SER A 162 -20.08 -11.08 6.04
N PRO A 163 -21.22 -10.94 5.34
CA PRO A 163 -22.41 -10.33 5.93
C PRO A 163 -22.82 -11.12 7.17
N ILE A 164 -22.94 -10.41 8.30
CA ILE A 164 -23.36 -10.97 9.58
C ILE A 164 -24.84 -11.34 9.47
N GLY A 165 -25.12 -12.55 8.99
CA GLY A 165 -26.42 -13.23 9.01
C GLY A 165 -27.58 -12.52 8.31
N PRO A 166 -28.70 -13.22 8.06
CA PRO A 166 -29.96 -12.53 7.85
C PRO A 166 -30.29 -11.73 9.13
N PRO A 167 -30.87 -10.51 9.03
CA PRO A 167 -31.31 -9.78 10.21
C PRO A 167 -32.26 -10.68 11.01
N LYS A 168 -31.93 -10.94 12.27
CA LYS A 168 -32.80 -11.71 13.18
C LYS A 168 -34.17 -11.04 13.24
N ALA A 169 -35.16 -11.64 12.60
CA ALA A 169 -36.56 -11.38 12.90
C ALA A 169 -36.93 -12.18 14.16
N GLU A 170 -36.49 -11.74 15.33
CA GLU A 170 -36.92 -12.29 16.62
C GLU A 170 -38.00 -11.37 17.23
N GLY A 171 -39.26 -11.77 17.04
CA GLY A 171 -40.33 -11.74 18.05
C GLY A 171 -40.82 -10.39 18.61
N GLN A 172 -41.96 -9.93 18.08
CA GLN A 172 -42.87 -9.01 18.80
C GLN A 172 -43.51 -9.67 20.02
N GLN A 173 -43.36 -9.03 21.18
CA GLN A 173 -44.34 -8.87 22.28
C GLN A 173 -43.65 -7.95 23.30
N SER A 174 -44.08 -6.78 23.73
CA SER A 174 -45.34 -6.00 23.76
C SER A 174 -44.89 -4.58 24.20
N GLN A 175 -45.31 -3.42 23.67
CA GLN A 175 -46.60 -2.74 23.90
C GLN A 175 -46.57 -1.35 23.21
N ASN A 176 -47.71 -1.02 22.59
CA ASN A 176 -48.34 0.31 22.37
C ASN A 176 -47.83 1.33 21.33
N ALA A 177 -48.56 1.35 20.20
CA ALA A 177 -49.18 2.47 19.46
C ALA A 177 -48.44 3.84 19.49
N SER A 178 -48.05 4.43 18.35
CA SER A 178 -48.95 4.91 17.29
C SER A 178 -48.14 5.48 16.12
N SER A 179 -48.78 5.56 14.96
CA SER A 179 -48.41 6.32 13.75
C SER A 179 -47.53 5.60 12.71
N SER A 180 -48.12 5.58 11.52
CA SER A 180 -47.72 4.97 10.28
C SER A 180 -46.66 5.78 9.53
N THR A 181 -46.07 5.10 8.55
CA THR A 181 -45.29 5.61 7.39
C THR A 181 -43.88 6.13 7.65
N THR A 182 -42.89 5.23 7.60
CA THR A 182 -41.69 5.32 6.75
C THR A 182 -40.94 3.99 6.76
N ALA A 183 -41.37 3.07 5.92
CA ALA A 183 -40.57 1.91 5.51
C ALA A 183 -39.64 2.35 4.37
N ALA A 184 -38.50 2.95 4.71
CA ALA A 184 -37.32 3.17 3.87
C ALA A 184 -36.45 4.24 4.53
N ALA A 185 -35.34 3.84 5.17
CA ALA A 185 -34.12 4.64 5.48
C ALA A 185 -33.44 4.21 6.80
N ALA A 186 -33.20 2.91 6.99
CA ALA A 186 -32.12 2.46 7.87
C ALA A 186 -30.93 2.04 7.00
N THR A 187 -30.43 2.99 6.22
CA THR A 187 -29.18 2.89 5.46
C THR A 187 -28.28 4.00 5.99
N ALA A 188 -26.99 3.67 6.17
CA ALA A 188 -25.88 4.57 6.51
C ALA A 188 -25.62 4.82 8.00
N ALA A 189 -24.93 3.87 8.63
CA ALA A 189 -23.73 4.11 9.47
C ALA A 189 -23.07 2.78 9.91
N GLN A 190 -23.10 1.76 9.06
CA GLN A 190 -22.25 0.59 9.27
C GLN A 190 -20.90 0.99 8.68
N GLU A 191 -19.91 1.24 9.54
CA GLU A 191 -18.55 1.58 9.11
C GLU A 191 -18.12 0.60 8.01
N VAL A 192 -17.76 1.14 6.85
CA VAL A 192 -17.31 0.34 5.70
C VAL A 192 -16.00 -0.31 6.13
N LYS A 193 -16.10 -1.54 6.64
CA LYS A 193 -14.97 -2.29 7.15
C LYS A 193 -14.08 -2.69 5.97
N THR A 194 -12.91 -2.08 5.85
CA THR A 194 -11.98 -2.38 4.76
C THR A 194 -11.42 -3.80 4.95
N PRO A 195 -11.53 -4.70 3.95
CA PRO A 195 -11.12 -6.09 4.09
C PRO A 195 -9.60 -6.30 4.24
N TYR A 196 -8.78 -5.35 3.77
CA TYR A 196 -7.33 -5.40 3.89
C TYR A 196 -6.76 -4.02 4.24
N LYS A 197 -6.09 -3.94 5.40
CA LYS A 197 -5.43 -2.71 5.88
C LYS A 197 -3.95 -3.01 6.14
N ILE A 198 -3.08 -2.13 5.68
CA ILE A 198 -1.64 -2.22 5.91
C ILE A 198 -1.25 -1.15 6.92
N ILE A 199 -0.47 -1.53 7.93
CA ILE A 199 0.06 -0.62 8.92
C ILE A 199 1.55 -0.40 8.64
N GLY A 200 1.91 0.86 8.39
CA GLY A 200 3.29 1.29 8.16
C GLY A 200 3.94 1.90 9.41
N ALA A 201 5.25 2.09 9.35
CA ALA A 201 6.06 2.80 10.33
C ALA A 201 7.12 3.66 9.62
N ILE A 202 7.47 4.80 10.21
CA ILE A 202 8.51 5.73 9.72
C ILE A 202 9.50 6.14 10.82
N ASN A 203 9.51 5.43 11.93
CA ASN A 203 10.32 5.74 13.12
C ASN A 203 11.82 5.44 12.97
N GLU A 204 12.26 4.87 11.85
CA GLU A 204 13.67 4.57 11.57
C GLU A 204 14.28 5.68 10.69
N SER A 205 15.58 5.91 10.86
CA SER A 205 16.34 6.85 10.02
C SER A 205 16.32 6.42 8.55
N GLY A 206 16.21 7.38 7.63
CA GLY A 206 16.08 7.14 6.19
C GLY A 206 14.65 6.83 5.72
N LEU A 207 13.68 6.79 6.63
CA LEU A 207 12.25 6.72 6.35
C LEU A 207 11.59 8.10 6.55
N GLY A 208 10.37 8.27 6.03
CA GLY A 208 9.68 9.55 6.02
C GLY A 208 9.64 10.14 4.61
N VAL A 209 9.40 11.44 4.54
CA VAL A 209 9.24 12.14 3.27
C VAL A 209 10.57 12.19 2.53
N LEU A 210 10.56 11.97 1.21
CA LEU A 210 11.82 11.89 0.44
C LEU A 210 12.60 13.22 0.46
N SER A 211 11.90 14.35 0.43
CA SER A 211 12.51 15.69 0.43
C SER A 211 13.39 15.98 1.64
N TRP A 212 13.11 15.33 2.79
CA TRP A 212 13.89 15.47 4.01
C TRP A 212 15.31 14.91 3.88
N TRP A 213 15.49 13.92 3.01
CA TRP A 213 16.76 13.21 2.84
C TRP A 213 17.56 13.72 1.64
N ASP A 214 16.93 14.44 0.70
CA ASP A 214 17.60 14.97 -0.49
C ASP A 214 18.55 16.15 -0.18
N GLN A 215 18.40 16.81 0.99
CA GLN A 215 19.29 17.90 1.41
C GLN A 215 20.57 17.41 2.09
N GLN A 216 20.51 16.32 2.87
CA GLN A 216 21.70 15.74 3.52
C GLN A 216 22.76 15.29 2.51
N GLY A 217 22.34 14.72 1.37
CA GLY A 217 23.28 14.30 0.33
C GLY A 217 24.03 15.46 -0.33
N LYS A 218 23.48 16.68 -0.31
CA LYS A 218 24.16 17.86 -0.86
C LYS A 218 25.09 18.51 0.13
N GLU A 219 24.74 18.52 1.42
CA GLU A 219 25.61 19.05 2.48
C GLU A 219 26.85 18.16 2.68
N GLU A 220 26.70 16.83 2.62
CA GLU A 220 27.84 15.89 2.67
C GLU A 220 28.73 15.97 1.41
N GLU A 221 28.17 16.17 0.21
CA GLU A 221 28.96 16.37 -1.01
C GLU A 221 29.75 17.69 -0.97
N GLN A 222 29.21 18.73 -0.32
CA GLN A 222 29.85 20.05 -0.20
C GLN A 222 30.99 20.06 0.85
N GLU A 223 30.85 19.31 1.95
CA GLU A 223 31.94 19.11 2.92
C GLU A 223 33.10 18.29 2.37
N VAL A 224 32.85 17.37 1.44
CA VAL A 224 33.91 16.62 0.75
C VAL A 224 34.62 17.49 -0.29
N GLU A 225 33.90 18.37 -1.00
CA GLU A 225 34.50 19.28 -2.00
C GLU A 225 35.37 20.36 -1.32
N ASP A 226 34.95 20.92 -0.19
CA ASP A 226 35.74 21.89 0.60
C ASP A 226 36.94 21.23 1.34
N GLY A 227 36.93 19.90 1.48
CA GLY A 227 38.01 19.12 2.11
C GLY A 227 39.17 18.75 1.18
N GLU A 228 38.96 18.80 -0.14
CA GLU A 228 39.97 18.43 -1.15
C GLU A 228 40.77 19.62 -1.70
N ASP A 229 40.38 20.87 -1.46
CA ASP A 229 41.06 22.07 -1.99
C ASP A 229 42.21 22.61 -1.09
N ASN A 230 42.59 21.90 -0.02
CA ASN A 230 43.61 22.35 0.94
C ASN A 230 44.90 21.52 0.97
N THR A 231 45.26 20.85 -0.14
CA THR A 231 46.66 20.44 -0.37
C THR A 231 47.35 21.44 -1.29
N GLU A 232 47.76 22.58 -0.71
CA GLU A 232 48.79 23.44 -1.29
C GLU A 232 50.08 22.60 -1.42
N TYR A 233 50.44 22.28 -2.66
CA TYR A 233 51.78 21.80 -2.98
C TYR A 233 52.75 22.98 -2.80
N GLU A 234 53.47 23.03 -1.69
CA GLU A 234 54.68 23.85 -1.54
C GLU A 234 55.66 23.44 -2.65
N ASN A 235 55.79 24.31 -3.65
CA ASN A 235 56.85 24.25 -4.66
C ASN A 235 58.11 24.85 -4.03
N ASP A 236 58.99 24.00 -3.52
CA ASP A 236 60.35 24.40 -3.16
C ASP A 236 61.16 24.62 -4.45
N ASP A 237 61.31 25.90 -4.79
CA ASP A 237 62.20 26.46 -5.82
C ASP A 237 63.65 26.45 -5.30
N ASP A 238 64.35 25.34 -5.51
CA ASP A 238 65.80 25.25 -5.28
C ASP A 238 66.54 25.36 -6.63
N GLY A 239 66.81 26.59 -7.06
CA GLY A 239 67.71 26.88 -8.16
C GLY A 239 69.18 26.95 -7.72
N GLU A 240 70.03 26.14 -8.33
CA GLU A 240 71.49 26.35 -8.59
C GLU A 240 71.89 25.24 -9.59
N GLY A 241 72.43 25.45 -10.79
CA GLY A 241 73.24 26.52 -11.35
C GLY A 241 74.57 25.90 -11.83
N ALA A 242 74.73 25.63 -13.13
CA ALA A 242 76.02 25.60 -13.83
C ALA A 242 75.87 25.28 -15.33
N CYS A 243 76.03 26.29 -16.17
CA CYS A 243 76.58 26.15 -17.51
C CYS A 243 77.97 26.77 -17.50
N GLU A 244 78.98 26.13 -18.09
CA GLU A 244 79.96 26.80 -18.96
C GLU A 244 80.77 25.78 -19.79
N GLU A 245 80.94 26.16 -21.06
CA GLU A 245 81.81 25.71 -22.18
C GLU A 245 81.95 24.24 -22.58
#